data_AF-A0A939YUL7-F1
#
_entry.id   AF-A0A939YUL7-F1
#
_cell.length_a   1.000
_cell.length_b   1.000
_cell.length_c   1.000
_cell.angle_alpha   90.00
_cell.angle_beta   90.00
_cell.angle_gamma   90.00
#
_symmetry.space_group_name_H-M   'P 1'
#
loop_
_entity.id
_entity.type
_entity.pdbx_description
1 polymer ?
#
loop_
_entity_poly.entity_id
_entity_poly.type
_entity_poly.pdbx_seq_one_letter_code
_entity_poly.pdbx_strand_id
1 'polypeptide(L)'
;MAENDEYSGPQINVYAYNSGSEATSLSLAAVKLDGEEYEAFFNMDLPAGKRSVEEVFFMIDFGNIPVAGEAELTFQITDPQTGEPIETLAPVTIVFGS
;
A
#
# COMPACT_ATOMS: atom_id res chain seq x y z
N MET A 1 4.35 1.76 31.28
CA MET A 1 4.10 2.80 30.26
C MET A 1 3.68 2.03 29.02
N ALA A 2 2.47 2.26 28.53
CA ALA A 2 1.87 1.41 27.49
C ALA A 2 2.47 1.77 26.12
N GLU A 3 3.23 0.84 25.55
CA GLU A 3 3.48 0.77 24.10
C GLU A 3 2.32 -0.05 23.52
N ASN A 4 1.47 0.52 22.66
CA ASN A 4 0.72 -0.18 21.59
C ASN A 4 -0.41 0.63 20.90
N ASP A 5 -0.47 1.97 21.01
CA ASP A 5 -1.55 2.74 20.38
C ASP A 5 -1.24 3.26 18.95
N GLU A 6 -0.05 3.03 18.38
CA GLU A 6 0.36 3.72 17.13
C GLU A 6 -0.17 3.13 15.81
N TYR A 7 -0.73 1.91 15.80
CA TYR A 7 -1.18 1.25 14.55
C TYR A 7 -2.54 0.54 14.69
N SER A 8 -3.59 1.25 15.09
CA SER A 8 -4.93 0.69 15.33
C SER A 8 -5.94 0.87 14.18
N GLY A 9 -5.46 0.79 12.92
CA GLY A 9 -6.25 1.10 11.72
C GLY A 9 -6.81 -0.05 10.90
N PRO A 10 -7.61 0.25 9.85
CA PRO A 10 -7.92 -0.73 8.83
C PRO A 10 -6.63 -1.17 8.14
N GLN A 11 -6.46 -2.47 8.04
CA GLN A 11 -5.31 -3.10 7.38
C GLN A 11 -5.73 -3.65 6.03
N ILE A 12 -4.87 -3.48 5.04
CA ILE A 12 -5.06 -4.06 3.72
C ILE A 12 -3.96 -5.06 3.46
N ASN A 13 -4.37 -6.30 3.20
CA ASN A 13 -3.48 -7.35 2.75
C ASN A 13 -3.31 -7.26 1.24
N VAL A 14 -2.08 -7.00 0.79
CA VAL A 14 -1.74 -6.99 -0.64
C VAL A 14 -1.20 -8.36 -1.01
N TYR A 15 -1.79 -8.96 -2.05
CA TYR A 15 -1.34 -10.23 -2.62
C TYR A 15 -0.77 -9.95 -4.00
N ALA A 16 0.51 -10.22 -4.21
CA ALA A 16 1.16 -9.96 -5.48
C ALA A 16 1.93 -11.19 -5.97
N TYR A 17 1.96 -11.35 -7.30
CA TYR A 17 2.71 -12.38 -8.00
C TYR A 17 3.59 -11.72 -9.05
N ASN A 18 4.90 -11.93 -8.95
CA ASN A 18 5.82 -11.48 -9.97
C ASN A 18 5.94 -12.56 -11.07
N SER A 19 5.31 -12.30 -12.21
CA SER A 19 5.40 -13.17 -13.40
C SER A 19 6.64 -12.92 -14.26
N GLY A 20 7.47 -11.93 -13.91
CA GLY A 20 8.71 -11.60 -14.60
C GLY A 20 9.87 -12.55 -14.29
N SER A 21 10.99 -12.32 -14.98
CA SER A 21 12.22 -13.10 -14.82
C SER A 21 13.19 -12.49 -13.80
N GLU A 22 12.93 -11.28 -13.31
CA GLU A 22 13.79 -10.53 -12.40
C GLU A 22 13.04 -10.19 -11.12
N ALA A 23 13.77 -10.08 -10.01
CA ALA A 23 13.19 -9.65 -8.75
C ALA A 23 12.88 -8.15 -8.80
N THR A 24 11.74 -7.77 -8.25
CA THR A 24 11.29 -6.38 -8.13
C THR A 24 10.84 -6.10 -6.70
N SER A 25 10.54 -4.85 -6.39
CA SER A 25 9.78 -4.48 -5.20
C SER A 25 8.48 -3.79 -5.63
N LEU A 26 7.48 -3.83 -4.76
CA LEU A 26 6.23 -3.11 -4.91
C LEU A 26 6.09 -2.15 -3.73
N SER A 27 5.90 -0.86 -4.01
CA SER A 27 5.68 0.16 -2.99
C SER A 27 4.40 0.94 -3.26
N LEU A 28 3.90 1.63 -2.23
CA LEU A 28 2.86 2.65 -2.43
C LEU A 28 3.51 3.92 -3.00
N ALA A 29 2.93 4.43 -4.08
CA ALA A 29 3.30 5.72 -4.67
C ALA A 29 2.35 6.84 -4.24
N ALA A 30 1.06 6.53 -4.04
CA ALA A 30 0.09 7.47 -3.52
C ALA A 30 -1.08 6.75 -2.83
N VAL A 31 -1.65 7.43 -1.84
CA VAL A 31 -2.91 7.06 -1.19
C VAL A 31 -3.80 8.28 -1.20
N LYS A 32 -5.04 8.13 -1.66
CA LYS A 32 -6.07 9.14 -1.51
C LYS A 32 -7.24 8.60 -0.73
N LEU A 33 -7.75 9.37 0.23
CA LEU A 33 -9.03 9.10 0.87
C LEU A 33 -10.00 10.23 0.49
N ASP A 34 -11.13 9.88 -0.10
CA ASP A 34 -12.14 10.83 -0.61
C ASP A 34 -11.55 11.99 -1.45
N GLY A 35 -10.48 11.69 -2.19
CA GLY A 35 -9.77 12.65 -3.05
C GLY A 35 -8.67 13.46 -2.37
N GLU A 36 -8.48 13.35 -1.05
CA GLU A 36 -7.37 13.97 -0.32
C GLU A 36 -6.18 13.01 -0.21
N GLU A 37 -4.96 13.51 -0.39
CA GLU A 37 -3.73 12.70 -0.34
C GLU A 37 -3.25 12.47 1.10
N TYR A 38 -2.85 11.22 1.38
CA TYR A 38 -2.35 10.79 2.69
C TYR A 38 -0.99 10.09 2.55
N GLU A 39 -0.17 10.22 3.59
CA GLU A 39 1.07 9.45 3.70
C GLU A 39 0.76 8.03 4.18
N ALA A 40 1.32 7.04 3.48
CA ALA A 40 1.25 5.65 3.85
C ALA A 40 2.58 4.97 3.51
N PHE A 41 2.94 3.95 4.29
CA PHE A 41 4.14 3.18 4.05
C PHE A 41 3.80 1.75 3.71
N PHE A 42 4.33 1.31 2.57
CA PHE A 42 4.25 -0.07 2.12
C PHE A 42 5.43 -0.34 1.19
N ASN A 43 6.11 -1.44 1.45
CA ASN A 43 7.12 -2.00 0.58
C ASN A 43 7.06 -3.52 0.69
N MET A 44 7.03 -4.19 -0.45
CA MET A 44 7.00 -5.63 -0.56
C MET A 44 8.08 -6.09 -1.55
N ASP A 45 8.94 -6.98 -1.09
CA ASP A 45 9.85 -7.69 -1.98
C ASP A 45 9.12 -8.74 -2.81
N LEU A 46 9.37 -8.71 -4.12
CA LEU A 46 8.75 -9.57 -5.10
C LEU A 46 9.79 -10.36 -5.91
N PRO A 47 10.26 -11.50 -5.39
CA PRO A 47 11.17 -12.37 -6.12
C PRO A 47 10.52 -12.91 -7.41
N ALA A 48 11.33 -13.08 -8.45
CA ALA A 48 10.89 -13.61 -9.75
C ALA A 48 10.16 -14.95 -9.61
N GLY A 49 8.97 -15.05 -10.20
CA GLY A 49 8.15 -16.26 -10.20
C GLY A 49 7.57 -16.64 -8.83
N LYS A 50 7.53 -15.72 -7.86
CA LYS A 50 7.00 -15.96 -6.50
C LYS A 50 5.78 -15.11 -6.20
N ARG A 51 5.01 -15.58 -5.21
CA ARG A 51 3.92 -14.84 -4.57
C ARG A 51 4.41 -14.29 -3.25
N SER A 52 4.02 -13.07 -2.93
CA SER A 52 4.24 -12.42 -1.65
C SER A 52 2.91 -11.88 -1.13
N VAL A 53 2.79 -11.81 0.19
CA VAL A 53 1.65 -11.23 0.89
C VAL A 53 2.20 -10.35 1.99
N GLU A 54 1.75 -9.10 2.04
CA GLU A 54 2.21 -8.12 3.02
C GLU A 54 1.08 -7.15 3.37
N GLU A 55 1.15 -6.58 4.57
CA GLU A 55 0.16 -5.64 5.07
C GLU A 55 0.56 -4.20 4.78
N VAL A 56 -0.40 -3.40 4.30
CA VAL A 56 -0.25 -1.95 4.20
C VAL A 56 -0.57 -1.32 5.54
N PHE A 57 0.37 -0.50 6.02
CA PHE A 57 0.19 0.32 7.23
C PHE A 57 -0.09 1.77 6.84
N PHE A 58 -1.27 2.26 7.23
CA PHE A 58 -1.68 3.64 7.05
C PHE A 58 -1.23 4.48 8.25
N MET A 59 -0.49 5.56 7.99
CA MET A 59 -0.16 6.55 9.02
C MET A 59 -1.20 7.66 9.01
N ILE A 60 -2.43 7.33 9.36
CA ILE A 60 -3.55 8.27 9.34
C ILE A 60 -4.09 8.41 10.76
N ASP A 61 -4.31 9.65 11.21
CA ASP A 61 -5.01 9.91 12.46
C ASP A 61 -6.47 9.45 12.31
N PHE A 62 -6.81 8.34 12.98
CA PHE A 62 -8.10 7.65 12.86
C PHE A 62 -9.31 8.52 13.20
N GLY A 63 -9.12 9.66 13.87
CA GLY A 63 -10.19 10.64 14.09
C GLY A 63 -10.79 11.22 12.80
N ASN A 64 -10.08 11.13 11.67
CA ASN A 64 -10.47 11.76 10.40
C ASN A 64 -10.79 10.78 9.26
N ILE A 65 -10.73 9.45 9.48
CA ILE A 65 -11.11 8.51 8.42
C ILE A 65 -12.65 8.44 8.35
N PRO A 66 -13.25 8.76 7.19
CA PRO A 66 -14.70 8.67 7.00
C PRO A 66 -15.20 7.26 7.31
N VAL A 67 -16.31 7.16 8.07
CA VAL A 67 -17.01 5.88 8.34
C VAL A 67 -17.50 5.22 7.04
N ALA A 68 -17.74 6.03 6.01
CA ALA A 68 -18.00 5.61 4.64
C ALA A 68 -17.25 6.56 3.69
N GLY A 69 -16.64 6.01 2.64
CA GLY A 69 -15.80 6.77 1.73
C GLY A 69 -15.06 5.87 0.75
N GLU A 70 -14.13 6.45 0.00
CA GLU A 70 -13.30 5.80 -0.99
C GLU A 70 -11.81 5.97 -0.65
N ALA A 71 -11.04 4.88 -0.74
CA ALA A 71 -9.59 4.91 -0.80
C ALA A 71 -9.10 4.56 -2.21
N GLU A 72 -8.32 5.44 -2.83
CA GLU A 72 -7.55 5.13 -4.04
C GLU A 72 -6.10 4.84 -3.66
N LEU A 73 -5.61 3.64 -3.97
CA LEU A 73 -4.22 3.24 -3.75
C LEU A 73 -3.50 3.14 -5.09
N THR A 74 -2.41 3.89 -5.26
CA THR A 74 -1.52 3.77 -6.41
C THR A 74 -0.24 3.06 -5.99
N PHE A 75 0.05 1.94 -6.62
CA PHE A 75 1.28 1.18 -6.40
C PHE A 75 2.30 1.44 -7.50
N GLN A 76 3.57 1.22 -7.17
CA GLN A 76 4.67 1.33 -8.10
C GLN A 76 5.61 0.15 -7.95
N ILE A 77 5.99 -0.43 -9.08
CA ILE A 77 7.06 -1.41 -9.18
C ILE A 77 8.37 -0.65 -9.18
N THR A 78 9.30 -1.06 -8.33
CA THR A 78 10.62 -0.44 -8.19
C THR A 78 11.73 -1.46 -8.33
N ASP A 79 12.90 -0.96 -8.70
CA ASP A 79 14.14 -1.74 -8.66
C ASP A 79 14.53 -1.97 -7.18
N PRO A 80 14.75 -3.22 -6.74
CA PRO A 80 14.96 -3.54 -5.34
C PRO A 80 16.33 -3.07 -4.79
N GLN A 81 17.27 -2.72 -5.67
CA GLN A 81 18.61 -2.27 -5.27
C GLN A 81 18.69 -0.74 -5.17
N THR A 82 17.98 -0.05 -6.05
CA THR A 82 18.06 1.41 -6.18
C THR A 82 16.82 2.13 -5.64
N GLY A 83 15.69 1.44 -5.55
CA GLY A 83 14.39 2.04 -5.23
C GLY A 83 13.78 2.83 -6.38
N GLU A 84 14.42 2.88 -7.55
CA GLU A 84 13.98 3.68 -8.68
C GLU A 84 12.66 3.13 -9.27
N PRO A 85 11.72 4.00 -9.70
CA PRO A 85 10.51 3.61 -10.40
C PRO A 85 10.81 2.81 -11.68
N ILE A 86 10.19 1.64 -11.81
CA ILE A 86 10.14 0.87 -13.07
C ILE A 86 8.80 1.13 -13.76
N GLU A 87 7.70 1.01 -13.01
CA GLU A 87 6.34 1.16 -13.53
C GLU A 87 5.38 1.62 -12.44
N THR A 88 4.51 2.58 -12.73
CA THR A 88 3.39 2.95 -11.87
C THR A 88 2.13 2.23 -12.35
N LEU A 89 1.45 1.52 -11.45
CA LEU A 89 0.25 0.76 -11.76
C LEU A 89 -0.99 1.66 -11.77
N ALA A 90 -2.05 1.19 -12.42
CA ALA A 90 -3.35 1.85 -12.34
C ALA A 90 -3.86 1.88 -10.88
N PRO A 91 -4.53 2.96 -10.45
CA PRO A 91 -5.08 3.04 -9.10
C PRO A 91 -6.08 1.92 -8.80
N VAL A 92 -6.06 1.45 -7.56
CA VAL A 92 -7.05 0.52 -7.01
C VAL A 92 -7.97 1.29 -6.08
N THR A 93 -9.25 1.35 -6.43
CA THR A 93 -10.31 1.95 -5.61
C THR A 93 -10.89 0.93 -4.64
N ILE A 94 -10.95 1.30 -3.37
CA ILE A 94 -11.60 0.56 -2.29
C ILE A 94 -12.72 1.43 -1.73
N VAL A 95 -13.93 0.90 -1.65
CA VAL A 95 -15.09 1.63 -1.11
C VAL A 95 -15.43 1.07 0.27
N PHE A 96 -15.43 1.94 1.28
CA PHE A 96 -15.84 1.64 2.64
C PHE A 96 -17.34 1.92 2.80
N GLY A 97 -18.07 0.98 3.44
CA GLY A 97 -19.52 1.00 3.49
C GLY A 97 -20.12 0.84 4.90
N SER A 98 -20.98 1.82 5.21
CA SER A 98 -21.97 2.06 6.30
C SER A 98 -21.58 1.82 7.75
#